data_AF-A0A9E2U2Q4-F1
#
_entry.id   AF-A0A9E2U2Q4-F1
#
_cell.length_a   1.000
_cell.length_b   1.000
_cell.length_c   1.000
_cell.angle_alpha   90.00
_cell.angle_beta   90.00
_cell.angle_gamma   90.00
#
_symmetry.space_group_name_H-M   'P 1'
#
loop_
_entity.id
_entity.type
_entity.pdbx_description
1 polymer ?
#
loop_
_entity_poly.entity_id
_entity_poly.type
_entity_poly.pdbx_seq_one_letter_code
_entity_poly.pdbx_strand_id
1 'polypeptide(L)'
;MGTEHMLLGLLREEEGLGARTLGALGVTLDHARERVVAAVGRGEGGTTGQIPFTPRAKQTLELSLREANALGHSHIGTEHVLLALARQDAGVGAGILHELGFDADRVHAEVLSQLGGRRPGVGAVRAVHPGWPAAENVPARRRSLPQVGSIVVGWVLFGVALGFGILVGWAIWGA
;
A
#
# COMPACT_ATOMS: atom_id res chain seq x y z
N MET A 1 -4.45 -12.77 -5.87
CA MET A 1 -5.34 -11.80 -5.20
C MET A 1 -5.12 -10.42 -5.81
N GLY A 2 -6.10 -9.92 -6.56
CA GLY A 2 -6.04 -8.62 -7.23
C GLY A 2 -6.82 -7.51 -6.52
N THR A 3 -6.89 -6.36 -7.18
CA THR A 3 -7.58 -5.15 -6.67
C THR A 3 -9.09 -5.34 -6.57
N GLU A 4 -9.67 -6.17 -7.43
CA GLU A 4 -11.07 -6.61 -7.38
C GLU A 4 -11.39 -7.37 -6.09
N HIS A 5 -10.47 -8.21 -5.61
CA HIS A 5 -10.65 -8.90 -4.34
C HIS A 5 -10.57 -7.93 -3.15
N MET A 6 -9.77 -6.86 -3.25
CA MET A 6 -9.72 -5.82 -2.24
C MET A 6 -11.02 -5.02 -2.19
N LEU A 7 -11.59 -4.66 -3.34
CA LEU A 7 -12.90 -4.00 -3.43
C LEU A 7 -14.00 -4.86 -2.78
N LEU A 8 -14.08 -6.14 -3.14
CA LEU A 8 -15.06 -7.05 -2.56
C LEU A 8 -14.83 -7.27 -1.06
N GLY A 9 -13.56 -7.31 -0.62
CA GLY A 9 -13.20 -7.39 0.80
C GLY A 9 -13.64 -6.16 1.58
N LEU A 10 -13.43 -4.96 1.03
CA LEU A 10 -13.90 -3.70 1.61
C LEU A 10 -15.42 -3.69 1.77
N LEU A 11 -16.16 -4.07 0.73
CA LEU A 11 -17.63 -4.12 0.76
C LEU A 11 -18.18 -5.19 1.71
N ARG A 12 -17.41 -6.26 1.98
CA ARG A 12 -17.80 -7.33 2.90
C ARG A 12 -17.60 -6.96 4.36
N GLU A 13 -16.70 -6.02 4.66
CA GLU A 13 -16.48 -5.50 6.01
C GLU A 13 -17.49 -4.37 6.29
N GLU A 14 -18.76 -4.72 6.50
CA GLU A 14 -19.90 -3.78 6.58
C GLU A 14 -19.75 -2.74 7.70
N GLU A 15 -19.05 -3.07 8.78
CA GLU A 15 -18.75 -2.15 9.89
C GLU A 15 -17.58 -1.22 9.59
N GLY A 16 -16.86 -1.45 8.50
CA GLY A 16 -15.75 -0.62 8.02
C GLY A 16 -16.23 0.74 7.50
N LEU A 17 -15.40 1.77 7.68
CA LEU A 17 -15.66 3.08 7.08
C LEU A 17 -15.63 3.02 5.55
N GLY A 18 -14.80 2.17 4.96
CA GLY A 18 -14.76 1.93 3.52
C GLY A 18 -16.10 1.40 2.98
N ALA A 19 -16.67 0.36 3.61
CA ALA A 19 -17.96 -0.18 3.21
C ALA A 19 -19.09 0.85 3.32
N ARG A 20 -19.14 1.60 4.43
CA ARG A 20 -20.14 2.67 4.62
C ARG A 20 -20.01 3.80 3.60
N THR A 21 -18.77 4.18 3.25
CA THR A 21 -18.51 5.19 2.20
C THR A 21 -19.05 4.69 0.86
N LEU A 22 -18.70 3.46 0.48
CA LEU A 22 -19.19 2.83 -0.75
C LEU A 22 -20.72 2.67 -0.75
N GLY A 23 -21.32 2.29 0.38
CA GLY A 23 -22.77 2.17 0.54
C GLY A 23 -23.49 3.51 0.46
N ALA A 24 -22.94 4.58 1.07
CA ALA A 24 -23.46 5.95 0.94
C ALA A 24 -23.41 6.45 -0.51
N LEU A 25 -22.42 5.98 -1.26
CA LEU A 25 -22.28 6.23 -2.69
C LEU A 25 -23.18 5.32 -3.55
N GLY A 26 -23.87 4.33 -2.97
CA GLY A 26 -24.79 3.43 -3.68
C GLY A 26 -24.13 2.15 -4.24
N VAL A 27 -22.88 1.86 -3.87
CA VAL A 27 -22.20 0.62 -4.24
C VAL A 27 -22.59 -0.49 -3.28
N THR A 28 -23.14 -1.58 -3.82
CA THR A 28 -23.44 -2.79 -3.06
C THR A 28 -22.44 -3.91 -3.37
N LEU A 29 -22.26 -4.83 -2.42
CA LEU A 29 -21.40 -6.01 -2.61
C LEU A 29 -21.87 -6.87 -3.79
N ASP A 30 -23.18 -7.06 -3.93
CA ASP A 30 -23.75 -7.88 -4.99
C ASP A 30 -23.48 -7.29 -6.37
N HIS A 31 -23.72 -5.98 -6.53
CA HIS A 31 -23.45 -5.31 -7.79
C HIS A 31 -21.95 -5.33 -8.13
N ALA A 32 -21.08 -5.02 -7.16
CA ALA A 32 -19.64 -5.10 -7.38
C ALA A 32 -19.21 -6.52 -7.77
N ARG A 33 -19.77 -7.57 -7.15
CA ARG A 33 -19.48 -8.97 -7.48
C ARG A 33 -19.88 -9.31 -8.91
N GLU A 34 -21.05 -8.88 -9.36
CA GLU A 34 -21.50 -9.08 -10.75
C GLU A 34 -20.50 -8.46 -11.74
N ARG A 35 -20.04 -7.24 -11.46
CA ARG A 35 -19.04 -6.55 -12.29
C ARG A 35 -17.70 -7.26 -12.30
N VAL A 36 -17.23 -7.75 -11.15
CA VAL A 36 -15.98 -8.53 -11.07
C VAL A 36 -16.09 -9.81 -11.89
N VAL A 37 -17.20 -10.54 -11.79
CA VAL A 37 -17.45 -11.76 -12.57
C VAL A 37 -17.47 -11.45 -14.07
N ALA A 38 -18.10 -10.35 -14.48
CA ALA A 38 -18.12 -9.94 -15.88
C ALA A 38 -16.73 -9.56 -16.40
N ALA A 39 -15.90 -8.92 -15.59
CA ALA A 39 -14.57 -8.44 -15.99
C ALA A 39 -13.49 -9.54 -16.00
N VAL A 40 -13.52 -10.46 -15.02
CA VAL A 40 -12.45 -11.45 -14.79
C VAL A 40 -12.87 -12.88 -15.12
N GLY A 41 -14.18 -13.15 -15.16
CA GLY A 41 -14.73 -14.49 -15.25
C GLY A 41 -14.67 -15.25 -13.92
N ARG A 42 -15.11 -16.51 -13.94
CA ARG A 42 -14.98 -17.44 -12.80
C ARG A 42 -13.86 -18.43 -13.12
N GLY A 43 -12.90 -18.58 -12.21
CA GLY A 43 -11.86 -19.60 -12.32
C GLY A 43 -12.44 -21.02 -12.17
N GLU A 44 -11.78 -22.00 -12.78
CA GLU A 44 -12.26 -23.39 -12.86
C GLU A 44 -12.11 -24.21 -11.56
N GLY A 45 -11.69 -23.61 -10.45
CA GLY A 45 -11.58 -24.33 -9.17
C GLY A 45 -11.06 -23.51 -8.01
N GLY A 46 -11.23 -24.06 -6.80
CA GLY A 46 -10.68 -23.50 -5.57
C GLY A 46 -9.17 -23.71 -5.51
N THR A 47 -8.39 -22.65 -5.68
CA THR A 47 -6.96 -22.68 -5.46
C THR A 47 -6.67 -22.94 -3.99
N THR A 48 -6.06 -24.08 -3.68
CA THR A 48 -5.56 -24.40 -2.34
C THR A 48 -4.16 -23.84 -2.16
N GLY A 49 -3.93 -23.06 -1.09
CA GLY A 49 -2.62 -22.52 -0.74
C GLY A 49 -2.61 -20.99 -0.63
N GLN A 50 -1.42 -20.41 -0.42
CA GLN A 50 -1.25 -18.96 -0.39
C GLN A 50 -1.38 -18.37 -1.79
N ILE A 51 -2.39 -17.54 -2.00
CA ILE A 51 -2.59 -16.83 -3.27
C ILE A 51 -1.79 -15.51 -3.20
N PRO A 52 -0.80 -15.29 -4.09
CA PRO A 52 0.01 -14.07 -4.05
C PRO A 52 -0.81 -12.83 -4.45
N PHE A 53 -0.40 -11.68 -3.92
CA PHE A 53 -0.93 -10.39 -4.37
C PHE A 53 -0.40 -10.04 -5.76
N THR A 54 -1.28 -9.51 -6.61
CA THR A 54 -0.88 -8.87 -7.86
C THR A 54 -0.02 -7.62 -7.57
N PRO A 55 0.85 -7.18 -8.50
CA PRO A 55 1.63 -5.95 -8.33
C PRO A 55 0.77 -4.72 -7.97
N ARG A 56 -0.41 -4.59 -8.61
CA ARG A 56 -1.34 -3.48 -8.34
C ARG A 56 -1.94 -3.54 -6.94
N ALA A 57 -2.32 -4.73 -6.47
CA ALA A 57 -2.82 -4.91 -5.10
C ALA A 57 -1.75 -4.58 -4.05
N LYS A 58 -0.48 -4.97 -4.28
CA LYS A 58 0.64 -4.56 -3.41
C LYS A 58 0.79 -3.04 -3.38
N GLN A 59 0.74 -2.39 -4.55
CA GLN A 59 0.78 -0.94 -4.66
C GLN A 59 -0.40 -0.28 -3.91
N THR A 60 -1.60 -0.86 -3.94
CA THR A 60 -2.75 -0.36 -3.16
C THR A 60 -2.44 -0.35 -1.67
N LEU A 61 -1.88 -1.43 -1.15
CA LEU A 61 -1.51 -1.53 0.26
C LEU A 61 -0.43 -0.52 0.64
N GLU A 62 0.59 -0.33 -0.19
CA GLU A 62 1.63 0.69 0.04
C GLU A 62 1.05 2.11 0.01
N LEU A 63 0.14 2.40 -0.91
CA LEU A 63 -0.57 3.68 -0.99
C LEU A 63 -1.44 3.91 0.25
N SER A 64 -2.09 2.87 0.78
CA SER A 64 -2.96 3.00 1.96
C SER A 64 -2.21 3.46 3.20
N LEU A 65 -0.92 3.11 3.34
CA LEU A 65 -0.07 3.65 4.40
C LEU A 65 0.15 5.17 4.23
N ARG A 66 0.31 5.65 3.00
CA ARG A 66 0.47 7.08 2.72
C ARG A 66 -0.83 7.85 3.02
N GLU A 67 -1.97 7.30 2.65
CA GLU A 67 -3.29 7.88 2.98
C GLU A 67 -3.49 7.98 4.50
N ALA A 68 -3.15 6.92 5.25
CA ALA A 68 -3.22 6.93 6.71
C ALA A 68 -2.34 8.03 7.32
N ASN A 69 -1.09 8.13 6.85
CA ASN A 69 -0.15 9.16 7.32
C ASN A 69 -0.61 10.57 6.95
N ALA A 70 -1.18 10.77 5.75
CA ALA A 70 -1.68 12.06 5.29
C ALA A 70 -2.87 12.56 6.14
N LEU A 71 -3.70 11.63 6.63
CA LEU A 71 -4.81 11.92 7.54
C LEU A 71 -4.39 11.97 9.02
N GLY A 72 -3.12 11.73 9.33
CA GLY A 72 -2.61 11.72 10.72
C GLY A 72 -3.05 10.51 11.54
N HIS A 73 -3.48 9.42 10.89
CA HIS A 73 -3.89 8.19 11.55
C HIS A 73 -2.69 7.24 11.75
N SER A 74 -2.56 6.66 12.95
CA SER A 74 -1.45 5.76 13.32
C SER A 74 -1.63 4.31 12.83
N HIS A 75 -2.78 4.00 12.21
CA HIS A 75 -3.13 2.66 11.74
C HIS A 75 -3.84 2.73 10.38
N ILE A 76 -3.72 1.66 9.59
CA ILE A 76 -4.39 1.55 8.29
C ILE A 76 -5.80 0.98 8.51
N GLY A 77 -6.83 1.81 8.32
CA GLY A 77 -8.23 1.39 8.27
C GLY A 77 -8.73 1.11 6.85
N THR A 78 -9.99 0.65 6.76
CA THR A 78 -10.69 0.35 5.49
C THR A 78 -10.79 1.55 4.55
N GLU A 79 -10.91 2.75 5.11
CA GLU A 79 -10.98 4.02 4.41
C GLU A 79 -9.67 4.34 3.69
N HIS A 80 -8.53 4.06 4.29
CA HIS A 80 -7.23 4.30 3.65
C HIS A 80 -7.01 3.35 2.48
N VAL A 81 -7.44 2.10 2.62
CA VAL A 81 -7.40 1.13 1.53
C VAL A 81 -8.34 1.54 0.40
N LEU A 82 -9.53 2.03 0.72
CA LEU A 82 -10.48 2.56 -0.26
C LEU A 82 -9.92 3.78 -1.00
N LEU A 83 -9.36 4.76 -0.28
CA LEU A 83 -8.72 5.94 -0.87
C LEU A 83 -7.58 5.53 -1.81
N ALA A 84 -6.70 4.63 -1.34
CA ALA A 84 -5.60 4.12 -2.14
C ALA A 84 -6.05 3.34 -3.39
N LEU A 85 -7.16 2.60 -3.30
CA LEU A 85 -7.73 1.88 -4.42
C LEU A 85 -8.33 2.84 -5.45
N ALA A 86 -9.10 3.83 -5.01
CA ALA A 86 -9.74 4.83 -5.87
C ALA A 86 -8.73 5.72 -6.60
N ARG A 87 -7.53 5.93 -6.03
CA ARG A 87 -6.43 6.66 -6.67
C ARG A 87 -5.67 5.87 -7.74
N GLN A 88 -5.94 4.59 -7.94
CA GLN A 88 -5.23 3.83 -8.97
C GLN A 88 -5.80 4.13 -10.35
N ASP A 89 -4.93 4.47 -11.29
CA ASP A 89 -5.30 4.64 -12.70
C ASP A 89 -5.60 3.30 -13.42
N ALA A 90 -5.30 2.17 -12.80
CA ALA A 90 -5.44 0.85 -13.41
C ALA A 90 -5.70 -0.24 -12.36
N GLY A 91 -6.27 -1.35 -12.83
CA GLY A 91 -6.66 -2.50 -12.02
C GLY A 91 -8.17 -2.69 -12.03
N VAL A 92 -8.62 -3.94 -11.94
CA VAL A 92 -10.04 -4.30 -12.05
C VAL A 92 -10.88 -3.62 -10.96
N GLY A 93 -10.40 -3.58 -9.71
CA GLY A 93 -11.14 -2.93 -8.62
C GLY A 93 -11.30 -1.42 -8.82
N ALA A 94 -10.25 -0.74 -9.25
CA ALA A 94 -10.30 0.70 -9.55
C ALA A 94 -11.16 0.99 -10.79
N GLY A 95 -11.05 0.16 -11.82
CA GLY A 95 -11.90 0.24 -13.01
C GLY A 95 -13.38 0.11 -12.68
N ILE A 96 -13.75 -0.85 -11.81
CA ILE A 96 -15.15 -1.00 -11.36
C ILE A 96 -15.61 0.24 -10.58
N LEU A 97 -14.80 0.81 -9.69
CA LEU A 97 -15.17 2.04 -8.99
C LEU A 97 -15.43 3.20 -9.97
N HIS A 98 -14.56 3.39 -10.96
CA HIS A 98 -14.74 4.40 -12.00
C HIS A 98 -15.98 4.14 -12.87
N GLU A 99 -16.23 2.90 -13.27
CA GLU A 99 -17.40 2.51 -14.05
C GLU A 99 -18.72 2.74 -13.31
N LEU A 100 -18.69 2.76 -11.97
CA LEU A 100 -19.84 3.08 -11.13
C LEU A 100 -19.96 4.59 -10.85
N GLY A 101 -19.07 5.42 -11.41
CA GLY A 101 -19.10 6.88 -11.28
C GLY A 101 -18.43 7.42 -10.02
N PHE A 102 -17.48 6.66 -9.46
CA PHE A 102 -16.73 7.06 -8.27
C PHE A 102 -15.25 7.26 -8.62
N ASP A 103 -14.89 8.52 -8.85
CA ASP A 103 -13.51 8.94 -8.94
C ASP A 103 -12.88 9.15 -7.55
N ALA A 104 -11.55 9.28 -7.53
CA ALA A 104 -10.78 9.46 -6.30
C ALA A 104 -11.23 10.68 -5.48
N ASP A 105 -11.59 11.78 -6.14
CA ASP A 105 -11.95 13.03 -5.48
C ASP A 105 -13.30 12.90 -4.76
N ARG A 106 -14.30 12.28 -5.41
CA ARG A 106 -15.61 12.02 -4.83
C ARG A 106 -15.53 11.06 -3.65
N VAL A 107 -14.75 9.99 -3.78
CA VAL A 107 -14.51 9.04 -2.68
C VAL A 107 -13.81 9.73 -1.52
N HIS A 108 -12.79 10.55 -1.79
CA HIS A 108 -12.07 11.29 -0.76
C HIS A 108 -12.96 12.28 -0.03
N ALA A 109 -13.78 13.05 -0.74
CA ALA A 109 -14.74 13.97 -0.14
C ALA A 109 -15.72 13.26 0.80
N GLU A 110 -16.25 12.10 0.38
CA GLU A 110 -17.18 11.31 1.20
C GLU A 110 -16.51 10.74 2.45
N VAL A 111 -15.29 10.20 2.33
CA VAL A 111 -14.51 9.71 3.48
C VAL A 111 -14.28 10.83 4.50
N LEU A 112 -13.87 12.02 4.05
CA LEU A 112 -13.66 13.16 4.93
C LEU A 112 -14.94 13.65 5.59
N SER A 113 -16.06 13.66 4.85
CA SER A 113 -17.37 14.00 5.40
C SER A 113 -17.72 13.08 6.58
N GLN A 114 -17.54 11.77 6.41
CA GLN A 114 -17.84 10.79 7.46
C GLN A 114 -16.86 10.86 8.64
N LEU A 115 -15.58 11.17 8.40
CA LEU A 115 -14.59 11.42 9.46
C LEU A 115 -14.90 12.71 10.24
N GLY A 116 -15.37 13.76 9.57
CA GLY A 116 -15.77 15.01 10.23
C GLY A 116 -17.04 14.86 11.06
N GLY A 117 -18.00 14.04 10.61
CA GLY A 117 -19.20 13.70 11.37
C GLY A 117 -18.93 12.74 12.54
N ARG A 118 -17.95 11.85 12.39
CA ARG A 118 -17.44 11.00 13.47
C ARG A 118 -16.36 11.78 14.21
N ARG A 119 -16.77 12.68 15.12
CA ARG A 119 -15.84 13.27 16.12
C ARG A 119 -14.89 12.15 16.55
N PRO A 120 -13.58 12.27 16.28
CA PRO A 120 -12.64 11.28 16.76
C PRO A 120 -12.92 11.19 18.25
N GLY A 121 -13.16 9.98 18.75
CA GLY A 121 -13.04 9.74 20.17
C GLY A 121 -11.65 10.26 20.50
N VAL A 122 -11.60 11.47 21.05
CA VAL A 122 -10.40 12.05 21.61
C VAL A 122 -10.05 11.05 22.68
N GLY A 123 -9.16 10.12 22.34
CA GLY A 123 -8.38 9.38 23.29
C GLY A 123 -7.74 10.48 24.11
N ALA A 124 -8.37 10.78 25.24
CA ALA A 124 -7.73 11.46 26.33
C ALA A 124 -6.51 10.60 26.62
N VAL A 125 -5.39 10.94 25.98
CA VAL A 125 -4.09 10.72 26.54
C VAL A 125 -4.14 11.54 27.83
N ARG A 126 -4.68 10.93 28.88
CA ARG A 126 -4.40 11.34 30.24
C ARG A 126 -2.88 11.32 30.29
N ALA A 127 -2.28 12.49 30.29
CA ALA A 127 -0.85 12.65 30.50
C ALA A 127 -0.52 11.97 31.83
N VAL A 128 -0.15 10.70 31.78
CA VAL A 128 0.60 10.06 32.83
C VAL A 128 2.00 10.63 32.65
N HIS A 129 2.31 11.63 33.45
CA HIS A 129 3.69 12.03 33.75
C HIS A 129 4.23 11.00 34.77
N PRO A 130 5.14 10.07 34.41
CA PRO A 130 6.08 9.58 35.39
C PRO A 130 7.14 10.67 35.57
N GLY A 131 7.35 11.12 36.81
CA GLY A 131 8.19 12.27 37.16
C GLY A 131 9.60 12.23 36.58
N TRP A 132 9.78 12.87 35.42
CA TRP A 132 11.10 13.22 34.91
C TRP A 132 11.51 14.56 35.54
N PRO A 133 12.55 14.63 36.39
CA PRO A 133 13.06 15.90 36.88
C PRO A 133 13.66 16.68 35.71
N ALA A 134 13.32 17.97 35.64
CA ALA A 134 13.85 18.89 34.63
C ALA A 134 15.37 18.79 34.58
N ALA A 135 15.89 18.37 33.42
CA ALA A 135 17.32 18.25 33.17
C ALA A 135 17.91 19.65 32.96
N GLU A 136 18.19 20.33 34.07
CA GLU A 136 19.14 21.44 34.08
C GLU A 136 20.56 20.85 34.10
N ASN A 137 21.39 21.25 33.14
CA ASN A 137 22.84 21.01 33.04
C ASN A 137 23.35 19.62 32.62
N VAL A 138 23.03 19.18 31.40
CA VAL A 138 23.82 18.14 30.70
C VAL A 138 24.94 18.81 29.87
N PRO A 139 26.23 18.74 30.24
CA PRO A 139 27.30 19.26 29.40
C PRO A 139 27.46 18.43 28.12
N ALA A 140 27.57 19.13 26.98
CA ALA A 140 27.68 18.54 25.65
C ALA A 140 28.91 17.62 25.54
N ARG A 141 28.67 16.30 25.61
CA ARG A 141 29.71 15.30 25.34
C ARG A 141 29.96 15.24 23.83
N ARG A 142 30.98 15.95 23.36
CA ARG A 142 31.52 15.88 22.00
C ARG A 142 32.03 14.47 21.75
N ARG A 143 31.21 13.59 21.14
CA ARG A 143 31.68 12.30 20.63
C ARG A 143 32.42 12.53 19.32
N SER A 144 33.71 12.28 19.32
CA SER A 144 34.49 12.03 18.11
C SER A 144 33.96 10.76 17.44
N LEU A 145 33.49 10.89 16.20
CA LEU A 145 33.12 9.74 15.37
C LEU A 145 34.41 9.09 14.83
N PRO A 146 34.59 7.76 14.91
CA PRO A 146 35.65 7.08 14.16
C PRO A 146 35.32 7.13 12.66
N GLN A 147 36.31 7.50 11.85
CA GLN A 147 36.25 7.45 10.39
C GLN A 147 36.06 6.00 9.94
N VAL A 148 34.85 5.65 9.51
CA VAL A 148 34.59 4.39 8.81
C VAL A 148 34.98 4.59 7.36
N GLY A 149 36.03 3.87 6.94
CA GLY A 149 36.68 4.00 5.64
C GLY A 149 35.77 3.64 4.46
N SER A 150 35.98 4.39 3.38
CA SER A 150 35.37 4.26 2.07
C SER A 150 35.52 2.85 1.48
N ILE A 151 34.44 2.08 1.43
CA ILE A 151 34.32 0.90 0.56
C ILE A 151 33.36 1.24 -0.58
N VAL A 152 33.70 2.23 -1.41
CA VAL A 152 33.11 2.39 -2.75
C VAL A 152 34.14 3.04 -3.69
N VAL A 153 35.33 2.43 -3.83
CA VAL A 153 36.24 2.71 -4.96
C VAL A 153 36.82 1.37 -5.43
N GLY A 154 35.95 0.49 -5.92
CA GLY A 154 36.34 -0.84 -6.43
C GLY A 154 35.54 -1.34 -7.62
N TRP A 155 34.40 -0.72 -7.94
CA TRP A 155 33.47 -1.24 -8.96
C TRP A 155 33.42 -0.43 -10.25
N VAL A 156 34.20 0.65 -10.38
CA VAL A 156 34.24 1.48 -11.60
C VAL A 156 35.44 1.17 -12.51
N LEU A 157 36.28 0.19 -12.15
CA LEU A 157 37.36 -0.30 -13.03
C LEU A 157 37.21 -1.77 -13.48
N PHE A 158 36.07 -2.41 -13.22
CA PHE A 158 35.77 -3.75 -13.77
C PHE A 158 34.97 -3.72 -15.09
N GLY A 159 34.76 -2.52 -15.67
CA GLY A 159 33.95 -2.32 -16.88
C GLY A 159 34.73 -2.04 -18.17
N VAL A 160 36.05 -1.83 -18.13
CA VAL A 160 36.83 -1.47 -19.33
C VAL A 160 38.23 -2.08 -19.26
N ALA A 161 38.35 -3.40 -19.34
CA ALA A 161 39.59 -4.11 -19.70
C ALA A 161 39.37 -5.63 -19.84
N LEU A 162 38.58 -6.08 -20.81
CA LEU A 162 38.81 -7.37 -21.50
C LEU A 162 37.94 -7.45 -22.75
N GLY A 163 38.30 -6.61 -23.73
CA GLY A 163 38.29 -7.06 -25.11
C GLY A 163 39.45 -8.05 -25.29
N PHE A 164 39.23 -9.03 -26.17
CA PHE A 164 40.19 -10.03 -26.65
C PHE A 164 40.47 -11.25 -25.77
N GLY A 165 39.95 -12.40 -26.25
CA GLY A 165 40.67 -13.67 -26.20
C GLY A 165 40.13 -14.70 -25.22
N ILE A 166 39.29 -15.62 -25.72
CA ILE A 166 39.59 -17.06 -25.80
C ILE A 166 38.47 -17.69 -26.64
N LEU A 167 38.80 -17.86 -27.93
CA LEU A 167 38.33 -18.95 -28.76
C LEU A 167 38.74 -20.29 -28.11
N VAL A 168 37.99 -21.34 -28.42
CA VAL A 168 38.19 -22.77 -28.08
C VAL A 168 37.41 -23.21 -26.84
N GLY A 169 36.14 -23.58 -27.03
CA GLY A 169 35.35 -24.22 -25.98
C GLY A 169 33.92 -24.66 -26.30
N TRP A 170 33.47 -24.66 -27.56
CA TRP A 170 32.07 -25.04 -27.90
C TRP A 170 31.95 -26.06 -29.05
N ALA A 171 33.03 -26.78 -29.39
CA ALA A 171 33.02 -27.82 -30.44
C ALA A 171 33.00 -29.26 -29.90
N ILE A 172 32.35 -29.53 -28.75
CA ILE A 172 32.22 -30.89 -28.18
C ILE A 172 30.76 -31.29 -27.86
N TRP A 173 29.75 -30.50 -28.23
CA TRP A 173 28.35 -30.98 -28.15
C TRP A 173 27.47 -30.32 -29.22
N GLY A 174 27.14 -31.05 -30.28
CA GLY A 174 26.07 -30.67 -31.22
C GLY A 174 26.33 -30.99 -32.69
N ALA A 175 25.86 -32.18 -33.09
CA ALA A 175 25.49 -32.64 -34.43
C ALA A 175 26.56 -32.63 -35.55
#